data_AF-A0A7C4W6X8-F1
#
_entry.id   AF-A0A7C4W6X8-F1
#
_cell.length_a   1.000
_cell.length_b   1.000
_cell.length_c   1.000
_cell.angle_alpha   90.00
_cell.angle_beta   90.00
_cell.angle_gamma   90.00
#
_symmetry.space_group_name_H-M   'P 1'
#
loop_
_entity.id
_entity.type
_entity.pdbx_description
1 polymer ?
#
loop_
_entity_poly.entity_id
_entity_poly.type
_entity_poly.pdbx_seq_one_letter_code
_entity_poly.pdbx_strand_id
1 'polypeptide(L)' 'SVDSFGLGTFVSLHKTALSANGTIAFANINDNVKKLLTMTALDKVIKVFPSVMDAVNSIK' A
#
# COMPACT_ATOMS: atom_id res chain seq x y z
N SER A 1 -13.39 7.26 4.52
CA SER A 1 -13.35 6.70 3.15
C SER A 1 -12.15 7.29 2.44
N VAL A 2 -11.49 6.51 1.59
CA VAL A 2 -10.40 7.01 0.72
C VAL A 2 -11.01 7.41 -0.62
N ASP A 3 -10.62 8.56 -1.14
CA ASP A 3 -11.06 9.10 -2.44
C ASP A 3 -9.91 9.07 -3.47
N SER A 4 -10.14 9.68 -4.65
CA SER A 4 -9.15 9.74 -5.73
C SER A 4 -7.85 10.46 -5.33
N PHE A 5 -7.91 11.42 -4.40
CA PHE A 5 -6.71 12.09 -3.88
C PHE A 5 -5.88 11.14 -3.04
N GLY A 6 -6.51 10.38 -2.14
CA GLY A 6 -5.79 9.40 -1.32
C GLY A 6 -5.08 8.32 -2.15
N LEU A 7 -5.70 7.88 -3.25
CA LEU A 7 -5.05 6.99 -4.22
C LEU A 7 -3.80 7.60 -4.86
N GLY A 8 -3.88 8.86 -5.29
CA GLY A 8 -2.74 9.61 -5.84
C GLY A 8 -1.60 9.74 -4.83
N THR A 9 -1.93 9.96 -3.55
CA THR A 9 -0.95 9.98 -2.47
C THR A 9 -0.27 8.63 -2.30
N PHE A 10 -0.99 7.51 -2.31
CA PHE A 10 -0.39 6.18 -2.18
C PHE A 10 0.57 5.85 -3.33
N VAL A 11 0.19 6.20 -4.56
CA VAL A 11 1.08 6.06 -5.73
C VAL A 11 2.34 6.89 -5.55
N SER A 12 2.21 8.14 -5.10
CA SER A 12 3.35 9.03 -4.86
C SER A 12 4.27 8.46 -3.78
N LEU A 13 3.71 7.99 -2.66
CA LEU A 13 4.49 7.38 -1.57
C LEU A 13 5.28 6.17 -2.06
N HIS A 14 4.66 5.29 -2.87
CA HIS A 14 5.35 4.13 -3.43
C HIS A 14 6.51 4.55 -4.34
N LYS A 15 6.28 5.53 -5.23
CA LYS A 15 7.32 6.06 -6.12
C LYS A 15 8.47 6.70 -5.34
N THR A 16 8.15 7.50 -4.32
CA THR A 16 9.16 8.14 -3.45
C THR A 16 10.00 7.09 -2.73
N ALA A 17 9.37 6.09 -2.11
CA ALA A 17 10.10 5.01 -1.45
C ALA A 17 11.01 4.25 -2.43
N LEU A 18 10.49 3.89 -3.61
CA LEU A 18 11.24 3.20 -4.64
C LEU A 18 12.45 4.04 -5.13
N SER A 19 12.27 5.35 -5.31
CA SER A 19 13.35 6.27 -5.69
C SER A 19 14.46 6.40 -4.65
N ALA A 20 14.15 6.08 -3.39
CA ALA A 20 15.08 6.05 -2.27
C ALA A 20 15.62 4.63 -1.99
N ASN A 21 15.47 3.68 -2.92
CA ASN A 21 15.81 2.26 -2.75
C ASN A 21 15.08 1.59 -1.57
N GLY A 22 13.95 2.14 -1.14
CA GLY A 22 13.09 1.60 -0.10
C GLY A 22 11.84 0.94 -0.65
N THR A 23 10.99 0.47 0.26
CA THR A 23 9.69 -0.11 -0.06
C THR A 23 8.65 0.32 0.97
N ILE A 24 7.39 0.23 0.59
CA ILE A 24 6.25 0.45 1.48
C ILE A 24 5.28 -0.73 1.39
N ALA A 25 4.57 -0.96 2.48
CA ALA A 25 3.50 -1.93 2.54
C ALA A 25 2.35 -1.40 3.40
N PHE A 26 1.15 -1.88 3.12
CA PHE A 26 0.00 -1.65 3.98
C PHE A 26 -0.19 -2.81 4.94
N ALA A 27 -0.72 -2.51 6.13
CA ALA A 27 -1.05 -3.51 7.14
C ALA A 27 -2.45 -3.26 7.68
N ASN A 28 -3.20 -4.34 7.86
CA ASN A 28 -4.53 -4.35 8.48
C ASN A 28 -5.51 -3.29 7.91
N ILE A 29 -5.59 -3.20 6.58
CA ILE A 29 -6.53 -2.28 5.92
C ILE A 29 -7.96 -2.82 6.00
N ASN A 30 -8.95 -1.91 6.02
CA ASN A 30 -10.35 -2.30 5.93
C ASN A 30 -10.76 -2.70 4.51
N ASP A 31 -11.93 -3.37 4.39
CA ASP A 31 -12.42 -3.90 3.11
C ASP A 31 -12.67 -2.84 2.04
N ASN A 32 -13.08 -1.63 2.44
CA ASN A 32 -13.32 -0.53 1.51
C ASN A 32 -12.00 -0.09 0.84
N VAL A 33 -10.93 0.05 1.63
CA VAL A 33 -9.59 0.38 1.10
C VAL A 33 -9.04 -0.79 0.30
N LYS A 34 -9.22 -2.03 0.75
CA LYS A 34 -8.81 -3.22 0.01
C LYS A 34 -9.46 -3.29 -1.38
N LYS A 35 -10.78 -3.09 -1.44
CA LYS A 35 -11.54 -3.05 -2.70
C LYS A 35 -11.04 -1.94 -3.62
N LEU A 36 -10.79 -0.75 -3.06
CA LEU A 36 -10.26 0.38 -3.82
C LEU A 36 -8.89 0.06 -4.43
N LEU A 37 -7.96 -0.47 -3.63
CA LEU A 37 -6.62 -0.83 -4.10
C LEU A 37 -6.65 -1.92 -5.18
N THR A 38 -7.51 -2.94 -5.03
CA THR A 38 -7.69 -4.00 -6.03
C THR A 38 -8.29 -3.46 -7.33
N MET A 39 -9.28 -2.56 -7.26
CA MET A 39 -9.87 -1.93 -8.45
C MET A 39 -8.84 -1.12 -9.25
N THR A 40 -7.87 -0.51 -8.57
CA THR A 40 -6.79 0.27 -9.20
C THR A 40 -5.52 -0.53 -9.46
N ALA A 41 -5.54 -1.85 -9.23
CA ALA A 41 -4.38 -2.74 -9.31
C ALA A 41 -3.18 -2.32 -8.43
N LEU A 42 -3.41 -1.49 -7.41
CA LEU A 42 -2.36 -1.05 -6.48
C LEU A 42 -1.95 -2.14 -5.50
N ASP A 43 -2.83 -3.10 -5.25
CA ASP A 43 -2.54 -4.30 -4.47
C ASP A 43 -1.44 -5.18 -5.10
N LYS A 44 -1.19 -5.04 -6.40
CA LYS A 44 -0.10 -5.75 -7.12
C LYS A 44 1.27 -5.09 -6.96
N VAL A 45 1.30 -3.78 -6.67
CA VAL A 45 2.54 -3.01 -6.52
C VAL A 45 2.88 -2.74 -5.05
N ILE A 46 1.88 -2.47 -4.22
CA ILE A 46 2.04 -2.26 -2.78
C ILE A 46 1.45 -3.46 -2.05
N LYS A 47 2.31 -4.24 -1.38
CA LYS A 47 1.87 -5.42 -0.65
C LYS A 47 0.99 -5.03 0.54
N VAL A 48 -0.03 -5.86 0.80
CA VAL A 48 -0.95 -5.70 1.92
C VAL A 48 -0.81 -6.91 2.84
N PHE A 49 -0.64 -6.65 4.13
CA PHE A 49 -0.46 -7.68 5.17
C PHE A 49 -1.58 -7.62 6.22
N PRO A 50 -1.88 -8.76 6.89
CA PRO A 50 -2.92 -8.80 7.91
C PRO A 50 -2.50 -8.07 9.20
N SER A 51 -1.21 -7.98 9.51
CA SER A 51 -0.70 -7.21 10.65
C SER A 51 0.54 -6.38 10.30
N VAL A 52 0.85 -5.38 11.13
CA VAL A 52 2.08 -4.59 11.02
C VAL A 52 3.31 -5.50 11.18
N MET A 53 3.22 -6.49 12.08
CA MET A 53 4.30 -7.45 12.32
C MET A 53 4.62 -8.27 11.06
N ASP A 54 3.59 -8.74 10.35
CA ASP A 54 3.75 -9.49 9.10
C ASP A 54 4.39 -8.62 8.00
N ALA A 55 4.02 -7.34 7.94
CA ALA A 55 4.61 -6.39 7.00
C ALA A 55 6.11 -6.18 7.28
N VAL A 56 6.48 -5.96 8.54
CA VAL A 56 7.87 -5.80 8.96
C VAL A 56 8.67 -7.07 8.68
N ASN A 57 8.11 -8.24 8.97
CA ASN A 57 8.78 -9.52 8.70
C ASN A 57 8.98 -9.80 7.19
N SER A 58 8.13 -9.22 6.34
CA SER A 58 8.23 -9.32 4.87
C SER A 58 9.20 -8.32 4.25
N ILE A 59 9.48 -7.20 4.92
CA ILE A 59 10.38 -6.16 4.41
C ILE A 59 11.73 -6.38 5.07
N LYS A 60 12.65 -7.02 4.33
CA LYS A 60 14.04 -7.25 4.74
C LYS A 60 14.99 -6.58 3.77
#